data_AF-I3XSF7-F1
#
_entry.id   AF-I3XSF7-F1
#
_cell.length_a   1.000
_cell.length_b   1.000
_cell.length_c   1.000
_cell.angle_alpha   90.00
_cell.angle_beta   90.00
_cell.angle_gamma   90.00
#
_symmetry.space_group_name_H-M   'P 1'
#
loop_
_entity.id
_entity.type
_entity.pdbx_description
1 polymer ?
#
loop_
_entity_poly.entity_id
_entity_poly.type
_entity_poly.pdbx_seq_one_letter_code
_entity_poly.pdbx_strand_id
1 'polypeptide(L)'
;MNVDFIRHIVNPVLNKYMVNQEKTRVLIEVKKLFQQSEEVYRFSIYNGDPRNLAAFLKSDNFTRIVNILKSAGMTYLITEILSEALASYSGIKEVEEALNQALDSLKRETRVETGERGKEDVISMLESMLKNTNLFKRIERGRNSLTAETYNGWLLRVSSSKKGYKLKINYTKNYHGSKTSKLMEEVVGIAEWINSLRL
;
A
#
# COMPACT_ATOMS: atom_id res chain seq x y z
N MET A 1 3.42 -23.93 2.70
CA MET A 1 2.53 -23.11 3.55
C MET A 1 1.25 -22.91 2.77
N ASN A 2 0.08 -23.19 3.34
CA ASN A 2 -1.20 -23.07 2.61
C ASN A 2 -1.81 -21.69 2.94
N VAL A 3 -1.37 -20.66 2.22
CA VAL A 3 -1.87 -19.27 2.36
C VAL A 3 -3.01 -19.06 1.39
N ASP A 4 -4.13 -18.50 1.87
CA ASP A 4 -5.30 -18.16 1.06
C ASP A 4 -5.22 -16.68 0.63
N PHE A 5 -5.34 -16.43 -0.67
CA PHE A 5 -5.16 -15.10 -1.24
C PHE A 5 -6.12 -14.08 -0.65
N ILE A 6 -7.41 -14.41 -0.50
CA ILE A 6 -8.39 -13.46 0.01
C ILE A 6 -8.27 -13.33 1.52
N ARG A 7 -8.31 -14.45 2.24
CA ARG A 7 -8.46 -14.45 3.70
C ARG A 7 -7.19 -13.98 4.40
N HIS A 8 -6.01 -14.30 3.87
CA HIS A 8 -4.74 -14.02 4.54
C HIS A 8 -3.96 -12.86 3.93
N ILE A 9 -4.31 -12.36 2.74
CA ILE A 9 -3.61 -11.22 2.11
C ILE A 9 -4.58 -10.07 1.84
N VAL A 10 -5.56 -10.26 0.94
CA VAL A 10 -6.47 -9.17 0.52
C VAL A 10 -7.21 -8.58 1.72
N ASN A 11 -7.85 -9.43 2.54
CA ASN A 11 -8.66 -8.96 3.66
C ASN A 11 -7.83 -8.19 4.70
N PRO A 12 -6.68 -8.71 5.19
CA PRO A 12 -5.80 -7.94 6.05
C PRO A 12 -5.40 -6.60 5.46
N VAL A 13 -4.94 -6.55 4.21
CA VAL A 13 -4.54 -5.28 3.57
C VAL A 13 -5.71 -4.31 3.52
N LEU A 14 -6.86 -4.70 2.95
CA LEU A 14 -7.99 -3.79 2.82
C LEU A 14 -8.48 -3.29 4.19
N ASN A 15 -8.59 -4.17 5.18
CA ASN A 15 -9.08 -3.83 6.51
C ASN A 15 -8.19 -2.78 7.22
N LYS A 16 -6.86 -2.80 7.01
CA LYS A 16 -5.94 -1.77 7.55
C LYS A 16 -6.38 -0.35 7.15
N TYR A 17 -7.00 -0.18 5.99
CA TYR A 17 -7.36 1.12 5.42
C TYR A 17 -8.85 1.46 5.50
N MET A 18 -9.69 0.58 6.08
CA MET A 18 -11.12 0.81 6.30
C MET A 18 -11.41 1.66 7.57
N VAL A 19 -10.66 2.74 7.74
CA VAL A 19 -10.78 3.66 8.90
C VAL A 19 -11.53 4.96 8.59
N ASN A 20 -11.76 5.27 7.30
CA ASN A 20 -12.44 6.49 6.85
C ASN A 20 -13.73 6.15 6.08
N GLN A 21 -14.87 6.74 6.47
CA GLN A 21 -16.21 6.39 5.96
C GLN A 21 -16.35 6.43 4.42
N GLU A 22 -15.73 7.40 3.73
CA GLU A 22 -15.83 7.49 2.26
C GLU A 22 -15.02 6.38 1.57
N LYS A 23 -13.78 6.16 2.01
CA LYS A 23 -12.91 5.11 1.47
C LYS A 23 -13.46 3.72 1.77
N THR A 24 -14.09 3.55 2.92
CA THR A 24 -14.72 2.29 3.33
C THR A 24 -15.74 1.79 2.30
N ARG A 25 -16.50 2.68 1.63
CA ARG A 25 -17.46 2.24 0.60
C ARG A 25 -16.77 1.60 -0.61
N VAL A 26 -15.71 2.25 -1.12
CA VAL A 26 -14.93 1.73 -2.25
C VAL A 26 -14.25 0.41 -1.88
N LEU A 27 -13.67 0.33 -0.69
CA LEU A 27 -12.98 -0.88 -0.22
C LEU A 27 -13.94 -2.06 0.01
N ILE A 28 -15.17 -1.81 0.48
CA ILE A 28 -16.21 -2.84 0.57
C ILE A 28 -16.53 -3.39 -0.82
N GLU A 29 -16.66 -2.52 -1.82
CA GLU A 29 -16.96 -2.95 -3.19
C GLU A 29 -15.80 -3.76 -3.79
N VAL A 30 -14.57 -3.30 -3.62
CA VAL A 30 -13.36 -4.04 -4.03
C VAL A 30 -13.29 -5.41 -3.37
N LYS A 31 -13.59 -5.49 -2.07
CA LYS A 31 -13.62 -6.76 -1.33
C LYS A 31 -14.66 -7.74 -1.90
N LYS A 32 -15.85 -7.26 -2.28
CA LYS A 32 -16.87 -8.09 -2.96
C LYS A 32 -16.38 -8.59 -4.32
N LEU A 33 -15.72 -7.74 -5.11
CA LEU A 33 -15.19 -8.14 -6.42
C LEU A 33 -14.11 -9.22 -6.31
N PHE A 34 -13.26 -9.14 -5.29
CA PHE A 34 -12.32 -10.23 -5.00
C PHE A 34 -13.05 -11.53 -4.64
N GLN A 35 -14.07 -11.46 -3.77
CA GLN A 35 -14.86 -12.64 -3.39
C GLN A 35 -15.57 -13.28 -4.59
N GLN A 36 -16.23 -12.48 -5.43
CA GLN A 36 -16.85 -12.96 -6.67
C GLN A 36 -15.82 -13.60 -7.61
N SER A 37 -14.61 -13.03 -7.67
CA SER A 37 -13.55 -13.60 -8.49
C SER A 37 -13.03 -14.92 -7.92
N GLU A 38 -12.96 -15.09 -6.61
CA GLU A 38 -12.65 -16.40 -6.00
C GLU A 38 -13.70 -17.46 -6.37
N GLU A 39 -14.98 -17.10 -6.41
CA GLU A 39 -16.04 -18.03 -6.85
C GLU A 39 -15.87 -18.45 -8.31
N VAL A 40 -15.52 -17.51 -9.20
CA VAL A 40 -15.34 -17.76 -10.64
C VAL A 40 -14.07 -18.56 -10.92
N TYR A 41 -12.93 -18.16 -10.36
CA TYR A 41 -11.62 -18.72 -10.68
C TYR A 41 -11.20 -19.84 -9.73
N ARG A 42 -11.90 -20.02 -8.60
CA ARG A 42 -11.66 -21.10 -7.62
C ARG A 42 -10.20 -21.21 -7.20
N PHE A 43 -9.61 -20.10 -6.79
CA PHE A 43 -8.21 -20.03 -6.34
C PHE A 43 -8.04 -20.14 -4.81
N SER A 44 -9.12 -20.40 -4.07
CA SER A 44 -9.05 -20.62 -2.62
C SER A 44 -8.32 -21.92 -2.29
N ILE A 45 -7.59 -21.94 -1.17
CA ILE A 45 -7.00 -23.19 -0.64
C ILE A 45 -8.07 -24.14 -0.07
N TYR A 46 -9.26 -23.64 0.24
CA TYR A 46 -10.29 -24.40 0.97
C TYR A 46 -11.19 -25.22 0.03
N ASN A 47 -11.43 -24.75 -1.20
CA ASN A 47 -12.36 -25.36 -2.14
C ASN A 47 -11.96 -25.16 -3.62
N GLY A 48 -10.67 -24.95 -3.87
CA GLY A 48 -10.12 -24.64 -5.18
C GLY A 48 -8.66 -25.04 -5.33
N ASP A 49 -8.00 -24.48 -6.34
CA ASP A 49 -6.56 -24.66 -6.59
C ASP A 49 -5.86 -23.29 -6.56
N PRO A 50 -4.94 -23.04 -5.61
CA PRO A 50 -4.19 -21.79 -5.52
C PRO A 50 -3.46 -21.39 -6.81
N ARG A 51 -3.16 -22.34 -7.69
CA ARG A 51 -2.60 -22.10 -9.03
C ARG A 51 -3.51 -21.26 -9.92
N ASN A 52 -4.82 -21.38 -9.75
CA ASN A 52 -5.79 -20.60 -10.51
C ASN A 52 -5.73 -19.09 -10.21
N LEU A 53 -4.99 -18.68 -9.17
CA LEU A 53 -4.70 -17.27 -8.92
C LEU A 53 -4.01 -16.63 -10.13
N ALA A 54 -3.15 -17.38 -10.83
CA ALA A 54 -2.49 -16.91 -12.04
C ALA A 54 -3.48 -16.55 -13.15
N ALA A 55 -4.57 -17.32 -13.29
CA ALA A 55 -5.63 -17.04 -14.26
C ALA A 55 -6.43 -15.80 -13.87
N PHE A 56 -6.77 -15.66 -12.58
CA PHE A 56 -7.44 -14.47 -12.07
C PHE A 56 -6.61 -13.20 -12.31
N LEU A 57 -5.32 -13.20 -12.00
CA LEU A 57 -4.44 -12.04 -12.17
C LEU A 57 -4.32 -11.55 -13.62
N LYS A 58 -4.60 -12.43 -14.59
CA LYS A 58 -4.59 -12.11 -16.03
C LYS A 58 -5.98 -11.75 -16.58
N SER A 59 -7.00 -11.72 -15.73
CA SER A 59 -8.39 -11.55 -16.15
C SER A 59 -8.87 -10.10 -16.12
N ASP A 60 -9.95 -9.85 -16.88
CA ASP A 60 -10.67 -8.57 -16.85
C ASP A 60 -11.25 -8.24 -15.46
N ASN A 61 -11.55 -9.26 -14.65
CA ASN A 61 -12.03 -9.06 -13.28
C ASN A 61 -10.94 -8.42 -12.41
N PHE A 62 -9.69 -8.87 -12.56
CA PHE A 62 -8.56 -8.25 -11.87
C PHE A 62 -8.29 -6.84 -12.40
N THR A 63 -8.29 -6.65 -13.73
CA THR A 63 -8.15 -5.33 -14.36
C THR A 63 -9.20 -4.34 -13.85
N ARG A 64 -10.45 -4.78 -13.69
CA ARG A 64 -11.54 -3.97 -13.14
C ARG A 64 -11.26 -3.53 -11.71
N ILE A 65 -10.77 -4.44 -10.86
CA ILE A 65 -10.40 -4.11 -9.47
C ILE A 65 -9.27 -3.07 -9.44
N VAL A 66 -8.23 -3.27 -10.25
CA VAL A 66 -7.11 -2.33 -10.41
C VAL A 66 -7.64 -0.95 -10.79
N ASN A 67 -8.51 -0.87 -11.80
CA ASN A 67 -9.06 0.40 -12.29
C ASN A 67 -9.88 1.13 -11.22
N ILE A 68 -10.71 0.42 -10.45
CA ILE A 68 -11.49 1.02 -9.35
C ILE A 68 -10.56 1.63 -8.30
N LEU A 69 -9.54 0.87 -7.89
CA LEU A 69 -8.55 1.36 -6.91
C LEU A 69 -7.75 2.54 -7.47
N LYS A 70 -7.38 2.50 -8.75
CA LYS A 70 -6.66 3.58 -9.44
C LYS A 70 -7.50 4.86 -9.51
N SER A 71 -8.75 4.77 -9.96
CA SER A 71 -9.68 5.90 -10.02
C SER A 71 -9.96 6.52 -8.65
N ALA A 72 -9.84 5.74 -7.58
CA ALA A 72 -9.97 6.22 -6.21
C ALA A 72 -8.65 6.74 -5.59
N GLY A 73 -7.56 6.80 -6.35
CA GLY A 73 -6.24 7.22 -5.85
C GLY A 73 -5.60 6.24 -4.86
N MET A 74 -6.00 4.96 -4.92
CA MET A 74 -5.60 3.90 -3.99
C MET A 74 -4.75 2.80 -4.66
N THR A 75 -4.02 3.12 -5.73
CA THR A 75 -3.11 2.20 -6.43
C THR A 75 -2.09 1.53 -5.50
N TYR A 76 -1.70 2.21 -4.42
CA TYR A 76 -0.78 1.63 -3.42
C TYR A 76 -1.33 0.34 -2.78
N LEU A 77 -2.65 0.20 -2.63
CA LEU A 77 -3.27 -1.00 -2.05
C LEU A 77 -3.07 -2.23 -2.93
N ILE A 78 -3.20 -2.07 -4.26
CA ILE A 78 -3.00 -3.20 -5.16
C ILE A 78 -1.54 -3.61 -5.20
N THR A 79 -0.61 -2.65 -5.10
CA THR A 79 0.83 -2.94 -4.97
C THR A 79 1.15 -3.68 -3.67
N GLU A 80 0.54 -3.29 -2.55
CA GLU A 80 0.70 -3.98 -1.25
C GLU A 80 0.17 -5.42 -1.33
N ILE A 81 -1.05 -5.63 -1.84
CA ILE A 81 -1.66 -6.96 -2.03
C ILE A 81 -0.78 -7.87 -2.87
N LEU A 82 -0.34 -7.42 -4.05
CA LEU A 82 0.48 -8.23 -4.95
C LEU A 82 1.86 -8.54 -4.34
N SER A 83 2.41 -7.61 -3.57
CA SER A 83 3.69 -7.79 -2.89
C SER A 83 3.62 -8.81 -1.76
N GLU A 84 2.58 -8.75 -0.93
CA GLU A 84 2.33 -9.74 0.13
C GLU A 84 2.04 -11.12 -0.47
N ALA A 85 1.33 -11.17 -1.59
CA ALA A 85 1.09 -12.41 -2.32
C ALA A 85 2.39 -13.01 -2.88
N LEU A 86 3.25 -12.21 -3.51
CA LEU A 86 4.51 -12.71 -4.06
C LEU A 86 5.40 -13.34 -2.99
N ALA A 87 5.43 -12.76 -1.78
CA ALA A 87 6.15 -13.31 -0.65
C ALA A 87 5.54 -14.63 -0.13
N SER A 88 4.21 -14.78 -0.22
CA SER A 88 3.47 -15.91 0.36
C SER A 88 3.34 -17.11 -0.58
N TYR A 89 3.38 -16.87 -1.89
CA TYR A 89 3.18 -17.87 -2.94
C TYR A 89 4.50 -18.42 -3.50
N SER A 90 5.60 -18.27 -2.76
CA SER A 90 6.91 -18.79 -3.14
C SER A 90 6.84 -20.30 -3.42
N GLY A 91 7.23 -20.73 -4.62
CA GLY A 91 7.22 -22.13 -5.06
C GLY A 91 6.09 -22.52 -6.01
N ILE A 92 5.16 -21.62 -6.35
CA ILE A 92 4.16 -21.82 -7.41
C ILE A 92 4.50 -20.94 -8.61
N LYS A 93 5.36 -21.44 -9.51
CA LYS A 93 5.97 -20.66 -10.60
C LYS A 93 4.99 -19.85 -11.43
N GLU A 94 3.89 -20.46 -11.88
CA GLU A 94 2.88 -19.77 -12.69
C GLU A 94 2.20 -18.60 -11.96
N VAL A 95 2.05 -18.69 -10.64
CA VAL A 95 1.49 -17.63 -9.80
C VAL A 95 2.54 -16.54 -9.57
N GLU A 96 3.79 -16.90 -9.28
CA GLU A 96 4.90 -15.94 -9.16
C GLU A 96 5.09 -15.12 -10.44
N GLU A 97 5.08 -15.78 -11.60
CA GLU A 97 5.18 -15.11 -12.91
C GLU A 97 4.02 -14.14 -13.13
N ALA A 98 2.78 -14.57 -12.84
CA ALA A 98 1.60 -13.71 -12.97
C ALA A 98 1.64 -12.50 -12.02
N LEU A 99 2.09 -12.69 -10.78
CA LEU A 99 2.25 -11.63 -9.78
C LEU A 99 3.32 -10.62 -10.22
N ASN A 100 4.47 -11.11 -10.70
CA ASN A 100 5.54 -10.25 -11.22
C ASN A 100 5.08 -9.45 -12.44
N GLN A 101 4.36 -10.09 -13.37
CA GLN A 101 3.78 -9.42 -14.53
C GLN A 101 2.78 -8.32 -14.13
N ALA A 102 1.90 -8.60 -13.16
CA ALA A 102 0.95 -7.62 -12.65
C ALA A 102 1.67 -6.43 -11.97
N LEU A 103 2.67 -6.71 -11.13
CA LEU A 103 3.49 -5.67 -10.48
C LEU A 103 4.25 -4.81 -11.50
N ASP A 104 4.84 -5.44 -12.53
CA ASP A 104 5.58 -4.72 -13.57
C ASP A 104 4.65 -3.91 -14.48
N SER A 105 3.45 -4.40 -14.75
CA SER A 105 2.43 -3.64 -15.50
C SER A 105 2.03 -2.37 -14.75
N LEU A 106 1.78 -2.48 -13.44
CA LEU A 106 1.52 -1.32 -12.59
C LEU A 106 2.68 -0.31 -12.61
N LYS A 107 3.93 -0.79 -12.53
CA LYS A 107 5.13 0.07 -12.62
C LYS A 107 5.27 0.73 -13.99
N ARG A 108 5.00 0.00 -15.07
CA ARG A 108 5.10 0.51 -16.45
C ARG A 108 4.02 1.53 -16.73
N GLU A 109 2.79 1.30 -16.31
CA GLU A 109 1.71 2.29 -16.42
C GLU A 109 2.05 3.55 -15.63
N THR A 110 2.58 3.41 -14.42
CA THR A 110 3.10 4.55 -13.65
C THR A 110 4.20 5.31 -14.41
N ARG A 111 5.02 4.61 -15.21
CA ARG A 111 6.09 5.17 -16.07
C ARG A 111 5.61 5.78 -17.39
N VAL A 112 4.53 5.24 -17.98
CA VAL A 112 3.95 5.73 -19.24
C VAL A 112 3.04 6.94 -18.97
N GLU A 113 2.32 6.94 -17.85
CA GLU A 113 1.56 8.12 -17.38
C GLU A 113 2.49 9.30 -17.02
N THR A 114 3.74 9.02 -16.63
CA THR A 114 4.77 10.05 -16.38
C THR A 114 5.39 10.63 -17.67
N GLY A 115 5.06 10.10 -18.85
CA GLY A 115 5.57 10.60 -20.14
C GLY A 115 4.89 11.89 -20.63
N GLU A 116 3.61 12.10 -20.34
CA GLU A 116 2.87 13.26 -20.88
C GLU A 116 1.91 13.95 -19.89
N ARG A 117 1.76 13.47 -18.66
CA ARG A 117 1.13 14.25 -17.56
C ARG A 117 2.00 14.17 -16.33
N GLY A 118 2.89 15.16 -16.23
CA GLY A 118 3.95 15.21 -15.25
C GLY A 118 3.48 15.06 -13.80
N LYS A 119 4.33 14.42 -13.00
CA LYS A 119 4.36 14.55 -11.54
C LYS A 119 2.97 14.63 -10.91
N GLU A 120 2.25 13.52 -10.90
CA GLU A 120 1.53 13.21 -9.68
C GLU A 120 2.60 13.11 -8.59
N ASP A 121 2.83 14.26 -7.95
CA ASP A 121 3.99 14.58 -7.16
C ASP A 121 4.15 13.47 -6.12
N VAL A 122 5.28 12.74 -6.11
CA VAL A 122 5.52 11.69 -5.09
C VAL A 122 5.34 12.28 -3.69
N ILE A 123 5.54 13.59 -3.54
CA ILE A 123 5.16 14.35 -2.34
C ILE A 123 3.66 14.29 -2.04
N SER A 124 2.76 14.40 -3.02
CA SER A 124 1.30 14.17 -2.86
C SER A 124 0.96 12.74 -2.44
N MET A 125 1.65 11.75 -3.02
CA MET A 125 1.47 10.34 -2.65
C MET A 125 1.89 10.12 -1.18
N LEU A 126 3.08 10.58 -0.82
CA LEU A 126 3.60 10.51 0.55
C LEU A 126 2.71 11.28 1.53
N GLU A 127 2.19 12.44 1.15
CA GLU A 127 1.24 13.22 1.94
C GLU A 127 -0.03 12.42 2.22
N SER A 128 -0.57 11.75 1.20
CA SER A 128 -1.75 10.90 1.33
C SER A 128 -1.49 9.72 2.26
N MET A 129 -0.32 9.07 2.14
CA MET A 129 0.07 7.97 3.03
C MET A 129 0.20 8.43 4.48
N LEU A 130 0.86 9.56 4.74
CA LEU A 130 1.00 10.12 6.10
C LEU A 130 -0.34 10.53 6.71
N LYS A 131 -1.24 11.13 5.93
CA LYS A 131 -2.60 11.48 6.40
C LYS A 131 -3.40 10.24 6.82
N ASN A 132 -3.08 9.06 6.28
CA ASN A 132 -3.81 7.84 6.57
C ASN A 132 -3.31 7.09 7.83
N THR A 133 -2.16 7.46 8.43
CA THR A 133 -1.60 6.71 9.58
C THR A 133 -2.14 7.17 10.93
N ASN A 134 -2.83 8.33 11.01
CA ASN A 134 -3.23 9.00 12.26
C ASN A 134 -2.08 9.31 13.25
N LEU A 135 -0.82 9.03 12.88
CA LEU A 135 0.36 9.26 13.72
C LEU A 135 0.73 10.74 13.82
N PHE A 136 0.36 11.53 12.81
CA PHE A 136 0.83 12.89 12.64
C PHE A 136 -0.26 13.90 13.00
N LYS A 137 0.05 14.81 13.92
CA LYS A 137 -0.81 15.94 14.28
C LYS A 137 -0.81 17.03 13.21
N ARG A 138 0.27 17.11 12.43
CA ARG A 138 0.48 18.16 11.43
C ARG A 138 1.28 17.62 10.27
N ILE A 139 0.82 17.93 9.06
CA ILE A 139 1.49 17.58 7.82
C ILE A 139 1.50 18.85 6.96
N GLU A 140 2.68 19.28 6.53
CA GLU A 140 2.91 20.49 5.76
C GLU A 140 3.62 20.13 4.44
N ARG A 141 2.99 20.49 3.33
CA ARG A 141 3.55 20.32 2.00
C ARG A 141 4.23 21.60 1.53
N GLY A 142 5.51 21.46 1.17
CA GLY A 142 6.26 22.44 0.41
C GLY A 142 6.38 22.03 -1.06
N ARG A 143 6.99 22.89 -1.87
CA ARG A 143 7.10 22.72 -3.33
C ARG A 143 7.77 21.40 -3.76
N ASN A 144 8.74 20.91 -2.98
CA ASN A 144 9.53 19.71 -3.24
C ASN A 144 9.81 18.91 -1.95
N SER A 145 9.00 19.15 -0.91
CA SER A 145 9.24 18.59 0.41
C SER A 145 7.95 18.37 1.18
N LEU A 146 7.97 17.40 2.08
CA LEU A 146 6.89 17.09 3.00
C LEU A 146 7.46 17.11 4.41
N THR A 147 6.79 17.80 5.33
CA THR A 147 7.14 17.77 6.75
C THR A 147 5.94 17.24 7.52
N ALA A 148 6.15 16.30 8.44
CA ALA A 148 5.10 15.74 9.28
C ALA A 148 5.56 15.66 10.74
N GLU A 149 4.69 16.04 11.66
CA GLU A 149 4.97 16.09 13.09
C GLU A 149 4.01 15.19 13.85
N THR A 150 4.51 14.35 14.76
CA THR A 150 3.68 13.51 15.64
C THR A 150 3.25 14.27 16.89
N TYR A 151 2.31 13.69 17.66
CA TYR A 151 1.86 14.25 18.93
C TYR A 151 3.00 14.28 19.98
N ASN A 152 3.87 13.27 19.96
CA ASN A 152 4.96 13.14 20.93
C ASN A 152 6.27 13.81 20.50
N GLY A 153 6.34 14.44 19.33
CA GLY A 153 7.44 15.35 18.96
C GLY A 153 8.44 14.79 17.96
N TRP A 154 8.11 13.71 17.26
CA TRP A 154 8.86 13.29 16.07
C TRP A 154 8.55 14.22 14.90
N LEU A 155 9.60 14.63 14.19
CA LEU A 155 9.54 15.43 12.99
C LEU A 155 10.13 14.64 11.82
N LEU A 156 9.27 14.25 10.90
CA LEU A 156 9.62 13.67 9.62
C LEU A 156 9.78 14.78 8.58
N ARG A 157 10.83 14.69 7.76
CA ARG A 157 10.99 15.54 6.59
C ARG A 157 11.44 14.70 5.40
N VAL A 158 10.62 14.68 4.35
CA VAL A 158 10.98 14.13 3.03
C VAL A 158 11.27 15.28 2.09
N SER A 159 12.34 15.20 1.31
CA SER A 159 12.66 16.17 0.26
C SER A 159 13.11 15.47 -1.00
N SER A 160 12.58 15.89 -2.16
CA SER A 160 13.03 15.41 -3.47
C SER A 160 14.32 16.12 -3.89
N SER A 161 15.28 15.37 -4.42
CA SER A 161 16.51 15.87 -5.03
C SER A 161 16.73 15.23 -6.40
N LYS A 162 17.67 15.76 -7.20
CA LYS A 162 18.06 15.14 -8.49
C LYS A 162 18.57 13.69 -8.34
N LYS A 163 19.00 13.28 -7.15
CA LYS A 163 19.51 11.93 -6.84
C LYS A 163 18.46 11.01 -6.21
N GLY A 164 17.19 11.44 -6.13
CA GLY A 164 16.11 10.72 -5.44
C GLY A 164 15.63 11.45 -4.18
N TYR A 165 15.00 10.72 -3.26
CA TYR A 165 14.38 11.28 -2.06
C TYR A 165 15.31 11.19 -0.86
N LYS A 166 15.29 12.23 -0.02
CA LYS A 166 15.98 12.24 1.27
C LYS A 166 14.95 12.30 2.38
N LEU A 167 15.00 11.31 3.28
CA LEU A 167 14.22 11.29 4.50
C LEU A 167 15.10 11.71 5.69
N LYS A 168 14.58 12.57 6.56
CA LYS A 168 15.17 12.94 7.85
C LYS A 168 14.12 12.77 8.93
N ILE A 169 14.53 12.22 10.06
CA ILE A 169 13.68 11.97 11.23
C ILE A 169 14.41 12.54 12.43
N ASN A 170 13.79 13.47 13.14
CA ASN A 170 14.35 14.07 14.34
C ASN A 170 13.31 14.05 15.47
N TYR A 171 13.77 13.84 16.71
CA TYR A 171 12.96 14.03 17.89
C TYR A 171 13.19 15.43 18.46
N THR A 172 12.13 16.17 18.78
CA THR A 172 12.20 17.62 19.05
C THR A 172 11.74 18.03 20.45
N LYS A 173 11.25 17.10 21.27
CA LYS A 173 10.79 17.37 22.65
C LYS A 173 11.77 16.83 23.69
N ASN A 174 11.74 17.40 24.89
CA ASN A 174 12.46 16.81 26.04
C ASN A 174 11.75 15.54 26.51
N TYR A 175 12.52 14.46 26.63
CA TYR A 175 12.01 13.15 27.04
C TYR A 175 11.74 13.13 28.56
N HIS A 176 10.60 12.59 28.98
CA HIS A 176 10.29 12.28 30.38
C HIS A 176 9.89 10.80 30.46
N GLY A 177 10.56 10.05 31.34
CA GLY A 177 10.58 8.57 31.36
C GLY A 177 9.24 7.85 31.54
N SER A 178 8.15 8.56 31.83
CA SER A 178 6.80 7.97 31.96
C SER A 178 6.07 7.74 30.63
N LYS A 179 6.68 8.05 29.48
CA LYS A 179 6.05 7.95 28.14
C LYS A 179 6.77 7.02 27.16
N THR A 180 7.63 6.13 27.64
CA THR A 180 8.48 5.23 26.84
C THR A 180 7.67 4.38 25.85
N SER A 181 6.57 3.76 26.30
CA SER A 181 5.76 2.85 25.47
C SER A 181 5.11 3.55 24.27
N LYS A 182 4.49 4.72 24.50
CA LYS A 182 3.87 5.54 23.43
C LYS A 182 4.90 6.01 22.41
N LEU A 183 6.13 6.30 22.85
CA LEU A 183 7.22 6.66 21.95
C LEU A 183 7.68 5.48 21.10
N MET A 184 7.75 4.27 21.67
CA MET A 184 8.11 3.06 20.93
C MET A 184 7.02 2.69 19.90
N GLU A 185 5.74 2.83 20.24
CA GLU A 185 4.63 2.64 19.29
C GLU A 185 4.72 3.61 18.10
N GLU A 186 5.01 4.89 18.34
CA GLU A 186 5.22 5.87 17.25
C GLU A 186 6.45 5.54 16.40
N VAL A 187 7.55 5.11 17.02
CA VAL A 187 8.77 4.72 16.28
C VAL A 187 8.50 3.49 15.40
N VAL A 188 7.77 2.50 15.91
CA VAL A 188 7.36 1.32 15.14
C VAL A 188 6.45 1.74 13.98
N GLY A 189 5.43 2.56 14.23
CA GLY A 189 4.55 3.06 13.17
C GLY A 189 5.27 3.90 12.10
N ILE A 190 6.25 4.71 12.50
CA ILE A 190 7.13 5.44 11.57
C ILE A 190 7.98 4.44 10.75
N ALA A 191 8.56 3.42 11.39
CA ALA A 191 9.39 2.42 10.72
C ALA A 191 8.58 1.56 9.72
N GLU A 192 7.36 1.16 10.10
CA GLU A 192 6.42 0.45 9.23
C GLU A 192 6.02 1.33 8.04
N TRP A 193 5.72 2.61 8.28
CA TRP A 193 5.44 3.55 7.20
C TRP A 193 6.63 3.69 6.25
N ILE A 194 7.86 3.83 6.76
CA ILE A 194 9.08 3.90 5.92
C ILE A 194 9.25 2.61 5.11
N ASN A 195 9.05 1.45 5.73
CA ASN A 195 9.15 0.17 5.06
C ASN A 195 8.08 0.01 3.96
N SER A 196 6.89 0.60 4.16
CA SER A 196 5.83 0.64 3.14
C SER A 196 6.20 1.45 1.90
N LEU A 197 7.17 2.37 1.99
CA LEU A 197 7.55 3.23 0.88
C LEU A 197 8.29 2.50 -0.24
N ARG A 198 8.98 1.39 0.06
CA ARG A 198 9.80 0.60 -0.88
C ARG A 198 10.53 1.46 -1.95
N LEU A 199 11.10 2.59 -1.51
CA LEU A 199 11.89 3.53 -2.33
C LEU A 199 13.32 3.00 -2.54
#